data_AF-A0A838HDT6-F1
#
_entry.id   AF-A0A838HDT6-F1
#
_cell.length_a   1.000
_cell.length_b   1.000
_cell.length_c   1.000
_cell.angle_alpha   90.00
_cell.angle_beta   90.00
_cell.angle_gamma   90.00
#
_symmetry.space_group_name_H-M   'P 1'
#
loop_
_entity.id
_entity.type
_entity.pdbx_description
1 polymer ?
#
loop_
_entity_poly.entity_id
_entity_poly.type
_entity_poly.pdbx_seq_one_letter_code
_entity_poly.pdbx_strand_id
1 'polypeptide(L)' 'MAIDRSAAEALDAADPLSGYRDRFVIAADDLIYLDGNSLGRQPLASRQRVLEVLDQEWAVGL' A
#
# COMPACT_ATOMS: atom_id res chain seq x y z
N MET A 1 7.17 -4.54 -28.09
CA MET A 1 7.12 -3.51 -27.03
C MET A 1 8.53 -3.02 -26.82
N ALA A 2 8.77 -1.70 -26.82
CA ALA A 2 10.10 -1.17 -26.52
C ALA A 2 10.42 -1.43 -25.03
N ILE A 3 11.66 -1.79 -24.72
CA ILE A 3 12.13 -1.99 -23.34
C ILE A 3 12.86 -0.71 -22.93
N ASP A 4 12.10 0.37 -22.79
CA ASP A 4 12.61 1.66 -22.34
C ASP A 4 11.71 2.23 -21.22
N ARG A 5 12.21 3.27 -20.56
CA ARG A 5 11.51 3.92 -19.44
C ARG A 5 10.14 4.46 -19.83
N SER A 6 10.02 5.03 -21.03
CA SER A 6 8.76 5.65 -21.49
C SER A 6 7.66 4.61 -21.69
N ALA A 7 8.03 3.39 -22.12
CA ALA A 7 7.10 2.29 -22.23
C ALA A 7 6.55 1.85 -20.86
N ALA A 8 7.38 1.84 -19.80
CA ALA A 8 6.92 1.55 -18.45
C ALA A 8 5.99 2.65 -17.90
N GLU A 9 6.36 3.92 -18.08
CA GLU A 9 5.53 5.07 -17.65
C GLU A 9 4.15 5.08 -18.33
N ALA A 10 4.08 4.69 -19.61
CA ALA A 10 2.81 4.55 -20.33
C ALA A 10 1.93 3.42 -19.80
N LEU A 11 2.54 2.32 -19.33
CA LEU A 11 1.81 1.21 -18.71
C LEU A 11 1.27 1.61 -17.33
N ASP A 12 2.08 2.30 -16.51
CA ASP A 12 1.65 2.82 -15.21
C ASP A 12 0.47 3.79 -15.37
N ALA A 13 0.54 4.69 -16.37
CA ALA A 13 -0.54 5.65 -16.65
C ALA A 13 -1.85 4.99 -17.13
N ALA A 14 -1.75 3.82 -17.77
CA ALA A 14 -2.89 3.07 -18.28
C ALA A 14 -3.46 2.05 -17.26
N ASP A 15 -2.80 1.86 -16.11
CA ASP A 15 -3.20 0.84 -15.14
C ASP A 15 -4.50 1.23 -14.40
N PRO A 16 -5.63 0.51 -14.61
CA PRO A 16 -6.87 0.78 -13.90
C PRO A 16 -6.78 0.46 -12.39
N LEU A 17 -5.72 -0.22 -11.95
CA LEU A 17 -5.48 -0.55 -10.55
C LEU A 17 -4.53 0.43 -9.84
N SER A 18 -3.99 1.43 -10.54
CA SER A 18 -3.00 2.38 -10.00
C SER A 18 -3.44 3.02 -8.67
N GLY A 19 -4.73 3.36 -8.53
CA GLY A 19 -5.30 3.92 -7.30
C GLY A 19 -5.30 3.00 -6.08
N TYR A 20 -5.09 1.69 -6.23
CA TYR A 20 -4.94 0.78 -5.08
C TYR A 20 -3.63 1.02 -4.34
N ARG A 21 -2.59 1.56 -5.01
CA ARG A 21 -1.30 1.88 -4.38
C ARG A 21 -1.47 2.83 -3.19
N ASP A 22 -2.41 3.78 -3.30
CA ASP A 22 -2.69 4.79 -2.27
C ASP A 22 -3.32 4.21 -1.00
N ARG A 23 -3.73 2.93 -1.02
CA ARG A 23 -4.31 2.24 0.13
C ARG A 23 -3.26 1.65 1.07
N PHE A 24 -1.98 1.77 0.77
CA PHE A 24 -0.88 1.17 1.51
C PHE A 24 0.08 2.21 2.08
N VAL A 25 0.75 1.85 3.17
CA VAL A 25 1.85 2.67 3.71
C VAL A 25 3.10 2.50 2.84
N ILE A 26 3.64 3.62 2.36
CA ILE A 26 4.85 3.68 1.57
C ILE A 26 5.87 4.50 2.34
N ALA A 27 6.78 3.79 3.03
CA ALA A 27 7.71 4.41 3.97
C ALA A 27 8.89 5.13 3.32
N ALA A 28 9.26 4.73 2.09
CA ALA A 28 10.36 5.30 1.32
C ALA A 28 9.99 5.26 -0.17
N ASP A 29 10.12 6.40 -0.86
CA ASP A 29 9.71 6.55 -2.26
C ASP A 29 10.67 5.87 -3.24
N ASP A 30 11.93 5.66 -2.85
CA ASP A 30 12.98 5.03 -3.65
C ASP A 30 13.06 3.50 -3.46
N LEU A 31 12.32 2.94 -2.49
CA LEU A 31 12.32 1.51 -2.21
C LEU A 31 11.40 0.72 -3.15
N ILE A 32 11.99 -0.06 -4.06
CA ILE A 32 11.29 -1.06 -4.86
C ILE A 32 11.10 -2.34 -4.02
N TYR A 33 9.89 -2.54 -3.50
CA TYR A 33 9.58 -3.67 -2.60
C TYR A 33 9.04 -4.87 -3.38
N LEU A 34 9.91 -5.86 -3.59
CA LEU A 34 9.63 -7.08 -4.37
C LEU A 34 9.50 -8.34 -3.51
N ASP A 35 9.25 -8.20 -2.20
CA ASP A 35 9.09 -9.33 -1.26
C ASP A 35 7.68 -9.38 -0.64
N GLY A 36 6.68 -8.81 -1.34
CA GLY A 36 5.28 -8.79 -0.92
C GLY A 36 4.63 -10.19 -0.84
N ASN A 37 5.26 -11.20 -1.44
CA ASN A 37 4.88 -12.62 -1.33
C ASN A 37 5.23 -13.23 0.03
N SER A 38 6.18 -12.64 0.77
CA SER A 38 6.55 -13.06 2.13
C SER A 38 5.76 -12.26 3.15
N LEU A 39 5.85 -10.93 3.07
CA LEU A 39 5.12 -10.01 3.94
C LEU A 39 4.43 -8.92 3.10
N GLY A 40 3.11 -8.90 3.11
CA GLY A 40 2.37 -7.85 2.43
C GLY A 40 2.64 -6.47 3.04
N ARG A 41 2.73 -5.43 2.20
CA ARG A 41 2.76 -4.04 2.69
C ARG A 41 1.51 -3.75 3.53
N GLN A 42 1.67 -2.97 4.59
CA GLN A 42 0.56 -2.63 5.49
C GLN A 42 -0.50 -1.79 4.76
N PRO A 43 -1.78 -2.23 4.75
CA PRO A 43 -2.89 -1.38 4.35
C PRO A 43 -3.16 -0.28 5.37
N LEU A 44 -3.50 0.94 4.93
CA LEU A 44 -3.89 2.05 5.81
C LEU A 44 -5.08 1.68 6.71
N ALA A 45 -6.03 0.90 6.19
CA ALA A 45 -7.19 0.42 6.94
C ALA A 45 -6.81 -0.50 8.11
N SER A 46 -5.74 -1.30 7.97
CA SER A 46 -5.27 -2.15 9.07
C SER A 46 -4.74 -1.32 10.23
N ARG A 47 -4.02 -0.22 9.95
CA ARG A 47 -3.59 0.73 10.98
C ARG A 47 -4.78 1.35 11.71
N GLN A 48 -5.77 1.83 10.96
CA GLN A 48 -6.98 2.44 11.52
C GLN A 48 -7.72 1.45 12.44
N ARG A 49 -7.90 0.20 11.97
CA ARG A 49 -8.59 -0.83 12.76
C ARG A 49 -7.88 -1.16 14.06
N VAL A 50 -6.55 -1.23 14.06
CA VAL A 50 -5.78 -1.47 15.28
C VAL A 50 -5.97 -0.33 16.29
N LEU A 51 -5.96 0.92 15.83
CA LEU A 51 -6.20 2.08 16.71
C LEU A 51 -7.60 2.05 17.34
N GLU A 52 -8.63 1.70 16.56
CA GLU A 52 -10.00 1.53 17.09
C GLU A 52 -10.07 0.47 18.20
N VAL A 53 -9.41 -0.67 18.00
CA VAL A 53 -9.37 -1.74 19.00
C VAL A 53 -8.71 -1.24 20.29
N LEU A 54 -7.58 -0.56 20.19
CA LEU A 54 -6.83 -0.09 21.35
C LEU A 54 -7.60 1.01 22.11
N ASP A 55 -8.04 2.03 21.39
CA ASP A 55 -8.51 3.28 21.99
C ASP A 55 -9.99 3.23 22.39
N GLN A 56 -10.80 2.41 21.69
CA GLN A 56 -12.25 2.36 21.91
C GLN A 56 -12.66 1.04 22.54
N GLU A 57 -12.28 -0.08 21.92
CA GLU A 57 -12.81 -1.39 22.32
C GLU A 57 -12.15 -1.90 23.61
N TRP A 58 -10.83 -1.77 23.73
CA TRP A 58 -10.13 -2.20 24.94
C TRP A 58 -10.23 -1.14 26.05
N ALA A 59 -9.87 0.11 25.76
CA ALA A 59 -9.78 1.13 26.81
C ALA A 59 -11.13 1.54 27.43
N VAL A 60 -12.23 1.46 26.66
CA VAL A 60 -13.57 1.94 27.09
C VAL A 60 -14.62 0.84 27.10
N GLY A 61 -14.47 -0.18 26.24
CA GLY A 61 -15.50 -1.20 25.99
C GLY A 61 -15.48 -2.42 26.91
N LEU A 62 -14.54 -2.49 27.87
CA LEU A 62 -14.44 -3.52 28.91
C LEU A 62 -14.59 -2.89 30.31
#